data_AF-A0A535KQ09-F1
#
_entry.id   AF-A0A535KQ09-F1
#
_cell.length_a   1.000
_cell.length_b   1.000
_cell.length_c   1.000
_cell.angle_alpha   90.00
_cell.angle_beta   90.00
_cell.angle_gamma   90.00
#
_symmetry.space_group_name_H-M   'P 1'
#
loop_
_entity.id
_entity.type
_entity.pdbx_description
1 polymer ?
#
loop_
_entity_poly.entity_id
_entity_poly.type
_entity_poly.pdbx_seq_one_letter_code
_entity_poly.pdbx_strand_id
1 'polypeptide(L)'
;MSRRRFALVGLGLGVAASQGGHLLAFELRYGSAAAQVQSAGAHAYFPALVKTGLGAAAAVTLVALLVIGFARVTAGRSIRHEPAPSLLRLFAFLYTIQLACFVLQEGAESALAAASPASPVVLLLWGTAGQLPVALVAALALRWLLIRLGPALEQLHLIFAPARQRFVYAVKAPELSLAPHVALSGGHVACGFNRRGPPF
;
A
#
# COMPACT_ATOMS: atom_id res chain seq x y z
N MET A 1 1.69 -6.67 9.81
CA MET A 1 0.37 -6.57 9.11
C MET A 1 -0.46 -7.85 9.36
N SER A 2 -1.79 -7.77 9.55
CA SER A 2 -2.61 -8.97 9.76
C SER A 2 -2.76 -9.80 8.46
N ARG A 3 -2.89 -11.13 8.58
CA ARG A 3 -3.07 -12.04 7.43
C ARG A 3 -4.25 -11.63 6.53
N ARG A 4 -5.35 -11.16 7.14
CA ARG A 4 -6.54 -10.67 6.42
C ARG A 4 -6.23 -9.43 5.57
N ARG A 5 -5.54 -8.43 6.12
CA ARG A 5 -5.17 -7.22 5.36
C ARG A 5 -4.24 -7.56 4.20
N PHE A 6 -3.29 -8.48 4.43
CA PHE A 6 -2.40 -8.97 3.38
C PHE A 6 -3.17 -9.65 2.24
N ALA A 7 -4.10 -10.54 2.57
CA ALA A 7 -4.94 -11.19 1.56
C ALA A 7 -5.78 -10.17 0.77
N LEU A 8 -6.37 -9.17 1.44
CA LEU A 8 -7.17 -8.14 0.78
C LEU A 8 -6.33 -7.24 -0.14
N VAL A 9 -5.16 -6.80 0.31
CA VAL A 9 -4.23 -5.99 -0.52
C VAL A 9 -3.76 -6.80 -1.71
N GLY A 10 -3.36 -8.06 -1.51
CA GLY A 10 -2.93 -8.92 -2.59
C GLY A 10 -4.06 -9.26 -3.57
N LEU A 11 -5.30 -9.44 -3.08
CA LEU A 11 -6.48 -9.64 -3.93
C LEU A 11 -6.76 -8.40 -4.79
N GLY A 12 -6.81 -7.21 -4.17
CA GLY A 12 -7.02 -5.96 -4.90
C GLY A 12 -5.92 -5.70 -5.93
N LEU A 13 -4.66 -5.93 -5.56
CA LEU A 13 -3.53 -5.81 -6.48
C LEU A 13 -3.60 -6.84 -7.61
N GLY A 14 -3.95 -8.09 -7.31
CA GLY A 14 -4.08 -9.14 -8.32
C GLY A 14 -5.15 -8.83 -9.36
N VAL A 15 -6.32 -8.36 -8.92
CA VAL A 15 -7.42 -7.94 -9.81
C VAL A 15 -7.05 -6.71 -10.63
N ALA A 16 -6.40 -5.71 -10.02
CA ALA A 16 -5.99 -4.52 -10.75
C ALA A 16 -4.89 -4.82 -11.78
N ALA A 17 -3.89 -5.61 -11.38
CA ALA A 17 -2.77 -5.98 -12.23
C ALA A 17 -3.15 -6.95 -13.35
N SER A 18 -4.26 -7.70 -13.22
CA SER A 18 -4.72 -8.61 -14.28
C SER A 18 -5.04 -7.89 -15.58
N GLN A 19 -5.45 -6.62 -15.51
CA GLN A 19 -5.68 -5.77 -16.70
C GLN A 19 -4.37 -5.51 -17.46
N GLY A 20 -3.26 -5.35 -16.74
CA GLY A 20 -1.92 -5.25 -17.32
C GLY A 20 -1.51 -6.51 -18.07
N GLY A 21 -1.80 -7.68 -17.50
CA GLY A 21 -1.52 -8.95 -18.17
C GLY A 21 -2.46 -9.23 -19.34
N HIS A 22 -3.71 -8.75 -19.26
CA HIS A 22 -4.70 -8.88 -20.35
C HIS A 22 -4.28 -8.02 -21.56
N LEU A 23 -3.87 -6.77 -21.33
CA LEU A 23 -3.19 -5.92 -22.33
C LEU A 23 -2.02 -6.64 -22.98
N LEU A 24 -1.09 -7.15 -22.17
CA LEU A 24 0.10 -7.82 -22.68
C LEU A 24 -0.26 -9.05 -23.51
N ALA A 25 -1.24 -9.84 -23.07
CA ALA A 25 -1.71 -11.00 -23.84
C ALA A 25 -2.24 -10.61 -25.22
N PHE A 26 -3.03 -9.52 -25.31
CA PHE A 26 -3.57 -9.05 -26.59
C PHE A 26 -2.50 -8.43 -27.48
N GLU A 27 -1.58 -7.64 -26.93
CA GLU A 27 -0.44 -7.11 -27.66
C GLU A 27 0.41 -8.23 -28.26
N LEU A 28 0.70 -9.27 -27.48
CA LEU A 28 1.44 -10.44 -27.97
C LEU A 28 0.67 -11.25 -29.02
N ARG A 29 -0.66 -11.32 -28.90
CA ARG A 29 -1.51 -12.13 -29.78
C ARG A 29 -1.89 -11.43 -31.09
N TYR A 30 -2.19 -10.14 -31.03
CA TYR A 30 -2.79 -9.37 -32.12
C TYR A 30 -1.89 -8.23 -32.63
N GLY A 31 -0.77 -7.94 -31.96
CA GLY A 31 0.20 -6.94 -32.40
C GLY A 31 -0.45 -5.56 -32.59
N SER A 32 -0.21 -4.93 -33.73
CA SER A 32 -0.74 -3.60 -34.05
C SER A 32 -2.28 -3.49 -34.02
N ALA A 33 -2.99 -4.61 -34.13
CA ALA A 33 -4.44 -4.65 -34.04
C ALA A 33 -4.96 -4.73 -32.59
N ALA A 34 -4.09 -4.94 -31.59
CA ALA A 34 -4.50 -5.18 -30.20
C ALA A 34 -5.41 -4.08 -29.65
N ALA A 35 -5.04 -2.81 -29.83
CA ALA A 35 -5.83 -1.67 -29.37
C ALA A 35 -7.22 -1.63 -30.04
N GLN A 36 -7.31 -1.94 -31.33
CA GLN A 36 -8.59 -1.98 -32.05
C GLN A 36 -9.47 -3.14 -31.54
N VAL A 37 -8.89 -4.32 -31.35
CA VAL A 37 -9.62 -5.51 -30.87
C VAL A 37 -10.09 -5.30 -29.42
N GLN A 38 -9.26 -4.72 -28.55
CA GLN A 38 -9.60 -4.44 -27.15
C GLN A 38 -10.50 -3.22 -26.93
N SER A 39 -10.72 -2.38 -27.94
CA SER A 39 -11.63 -1.24 -27.85
C SER A 39 -12.96 -1.49 -28.54
N ALA A 40 -13.14 -2.66 -29.15
CA ALA A 40 -14.32 -3.02 -29.91
C ALA A 40 -15.30 -3.89 -29.09
N GLY A 41 -16.58 -3.77 -29.43
CA GLY A 41 -17.64 -4.62 -28.88
C GLY A 41 -17.70 -4.57 -27.35
N ALA A 42 -17.76 -5.74 -26.72
CA ALA A 42 -17.87 -5.86 -25.26
C ALA A 42 -16.68 -5.25 -24.51
N HIS A 43 -15.53 -5.01 -25.15
CA HIS A 43 -14.33 -4.49 -24.49
C HIS A 43 -14.23 -2.95 -24.50
N ALA A 44 -15.22 -2.21 -24.98
CA ALA A 44 -15.14 -0.74 -25.07
C ALA A 44 -14.85 -0.04 -23.72
N TYR A 45 -15.14 -0.69 -22.58
CA TYR A 45 -14.82 -0.18 -21.23
C TYR A 45 -13.32 -0.27 -20.88
N PHE A 46 -12.58 -1.14 -21.57
CA PHE A 46 -11.23 -1.55 -21.21
C PHE A 46 -10.19 -0.42 -21.24
N PRO A 47 -10.16 0.48 -22.25
CA PRO A 47 -9.23 1.61 -22.24
C PRO A 47 -9.38 2.53 -21.02
N ALA A 48 -10.62 2.77 -20.60
CA ALA A 48 -10.91 3.58 -19.41
C ALA A 48 -10.49 2.86 -18.13
N LEU A 49 -10.76 1.56 -18.02
CA LEU A 49 -10.38 0.74 -16.88
C LEU A 49 -8.86 0.66 -16.71
N VAL A 50 -8.13 0.44 -17.80
CA VAL A 50 -6.66 0.42 -17.82
C VAL A 50 -6.09 1.76 -17.39
N LYS A 51 -6.57 2.86 -18.00
CA LYS A 51 -6.04 4.20 -17.73
C LYS A 51 -6.26 4.60 -16.27
N THR A 52 -7.46 4.36 -15.75
CA THR A 52 -7.81 4.65 -14.35
C THR A 52 -7.05 3.74 -13.38
N GLY A 53 -6.94 2.45 -13.68
CA GLY A 53 -6.20 1.48 -12.87
C GLY A 53 -4.71 1.82 -12.77
N LEU A 54 -4.06 2.13 -13.89
CA LEU A 54 -2.65 2.55 -13.93
C LEU A 54 -2.46 3.88 -13.20
N GLY A 55 -3.35 4.86 -13.41
CA GLY A 55 -3.31 6.13 -12.69
C GLY A 55 -3.42 5.96 -11.18
N ALA A 56 -4.35 5.12 -10.72
CA ALA A 56 -4.52 4.80 -9.30
C ALA A 56 -3.28 4.09 -8.73
N ALA A 57 -2.72 3.12 -9.46
CA ALA A 57 -1.51 2.40 -9.05
C ALA A 57 -0.30 3.35 -8.93
N ALA A 58 -0.14 4.28 -9.89
CA ALA A 58 0.89 5.31 -9.86
C ALA A 58 0.72 6.25 -8.66
N ALA A 59 -0.51 6.71 -8.39
CA ALA A 59 -0.81 7.56 -7.24
C ALA A 59 -0.50 6.87 -5.91
N VAL A 60 -0.92 5.61 -5.73
CA VAL A 60 -0.63 4.83 -4.51
C VAL A 60 0.87 4.64 -4.31
N THR A 61 1.59 4.34 -5.39
CA THR A 61 3.05 4.17 -5.35
C THR A 61 3.75 5.47 -4.98
N LEU A 62 3.31 6.60 -5.56
CA LEU A 62 3.83 7.93 -5.23
C LEU A 62 3.60 8.27 -3.75
N VAL A 63 2.40 8.05 -3.23
CA VAL A 63 2.09 8.25 -1.81
C VAL A 63 2.97 7.38 -0.92
N ALA A 64 3.15 6.10 -1.26
CA ALA A 64 4.03 5.21 -0.50
C ALA A 64 5.49 5.70 -0.49
N LEU A 65 6.00 6.15 -1.64
CA LEU A 65 7.34 6.74 -1.76
C LEU A 65 7.48 8.00 -0.91
N LEU A 66 6.49 8.89 -0.92
CA LEU A 66 6.47 10.10 -0.11
C LEU A 66 6.48 9.77 1.39
N VAL A 67 5.66 8.80 1.84
CA VAL A 67 5.64 8.34 3.23
C VAL A 67 7.00 7.77 3.64
N ILE A 68 7.60 6.92 2.82
CA ILE A 68 8.92 6.32 3.09
C ILE A 68 10.00 7.42 3.13
N GLY A 69 9.99 8.35 2.17
CA GLY A 69 10.94 9.47 2.13
C GLY A 69 10.80 10.37 3.35
N PHE A 70 9.58 10.75 3.69
CA PHE A 70 9.28 11.58 4.87
C PHE A 70 9.71 10.90 6.17
N ALA A 71 9.45 9.60 6.33
CA ALA A 71 9.93 8.83 7.48
C ALA A 71 11.46 8.82 7.59
N ARG A 72 12.18 8.70 6.46
CA ARG A 72 13.65 8.73 6.46
C ARG A 72 14.21 10.10 6.84
N VAL A 73 13.62 11.18 6.30
CA VAL A 73 14.04 12.55 6.62
C VAL A 73 13.80 12.87 8.09
N THR A 74 12.61 12.55 8.62
CA THR A 74 12.24 12.83 10.01
C THR A 74 13.01 11.97 11.01
N ALA A 75 13.34 10.72 10.67
CA ALA A 75 14.16 9.86 11.53
C ALA A 75 15.64 10.26 11.57
N GLY A 76 16.13 10.99 10.56
CA GLY A 76 17.54 11.35 10.41
C GLY A 76 18.50 10.16 10.23
N ARG A 77 17.97 8.95 9.99
CA ARG A 77 18.73 7.69 9.89
C ARG A 77 18.04 6.67 9.00
N SER A 78 18.78 5.62 8.65
CA SER A 78 18.22 4.46 7.95
C SER A 78 17.17 3.74 8.82
N ILE A 79 16.01 3.44 8.23
CA ILE A 79 14.94 2.68 8.89
C ILE A 79 15.20 1.20 8.66
N ARG A 80 15.19 0.40 9.74
CA ARG A 80 15.38 -1.05 9.65
C ARG A 80 14.24 -1.69 8.87
N HIS A 81 14.59 -2.57 7.94
CA HIS A 81 13.62 -3.28 7.11
C HIS A 81 12.92 -4.41 7.88
N GLU A 82 11.65 -4.67 7.55
CA GLU A 82 10.94 -5.86 8.02
C GLU A 82 11.33 -7.11 7.20
N PRO A 83 11.22 -8.32 7.80
CA PRO A 83 11.47 -9.56 7.08
C PRO A 83 10.52 -9.69 5.88
N ALA A 84 11.11 -9.98 4.72
CA ALA A 84 10.38 -10.01 3.47
C ALA A 84 9.43 -11.23 3.38
N PRO A 85 8.20 -11.06 2.86
CA PRO A 85 7.39 -12.20 2.46
C PRO A 85 8.09 -13.00 1.36
N SER A 86 7.79 -14.31 1.30
CA SER A 86 8.30 -15.20 0.25
C SER A 86 7.84 -14.71 -1.12
N LEU A 87 8.80 -14.40 -2.00
CA LEU A 87 8.53 -13.96 -3.36
C LEU A 87 7.74 -15.00 -4.14
N LEU A 88 8.12 -16.27 -4.04
CA LEU A 88 7.45 -17.37 -4.75
C LEU A 88 5.98 -17.50 -4.33
N ARG A 89 5.68 -17.36 -3.03
CA ARG A 89 4.29 -17.39 -2.54
C ARG A 89 3.47 -16.21 -3.04
N LEU A 90 4.04 -15.01 -3.01
CA LEU A 90 3.40 -13.80 -3.54
C LEU A 90 3.14 -13.91 -5.04
N PHE A 91 4.14 -14.35 -5.78
CA PHE A 91 4.08 -14.56 -7.22
C PHE A 91 2.99 -15.57 -7.58
N ALA A 92 3.00 -16.76 -6.96
CA ALA A 92 1.98 -17.78 -7.19
C ALA A 92 0.57 -17.28 -6.85
N PHE A 93 0.41 -16.58 -5.72
CA PHE A 93 -0.88 -16.02 -5.30
C PHE A 93 -1.41 -15.00 -6.31
N LEU A 94 -0.58 -14.03 -6.72
CA LEU A 94 -0.97 -12.99 -7.66
C LEU A 94 -1.23 -13.57 -9.06
N TYR A 95 -0.38 -14.47 -9.53
CA TYR A 95 -0.54 -15.15 -10.81
C TYR A 95 -1.87 -15.92 -10.87
N THR A 96 -2.23 -16.65 -9.83
CA THR A 96 -3.50 -17.40 -9.79
C THR A 96 -4.71 -16.46 -9.88
N ILE A 97 -4.71 -15.34 -9.15
CA ILE A 97 -5.79 -14.35 -9.23
C ILE A 97 -5.85 -13.76 -10.64
N GLN A 98 -4.71 -13.36 -11.17
CA GLN A 98 -4.61 -12.74 -12.49
C GLN A 98 -5.10 -13.67 -13.61
N LEU A 99 -4.66 -14.93 -13.60
CA LEU A 99 -5.10 -15.93 -14.57
C LEU A 99 -6.60 -16.23 -14.44
N ALA A 100 -7.12 -16.32 -13.21
CA ALA A 100 -8.55 -16.51 -12.98
C ALA A 100 -9.37 -15.32 -13.54
N CYS A 101 -8.93 -14.08 -13.30
CA CYS A 101 -9.55 -12.90 -13.89
C CYS A 101 -9.54 -12.95 -15.41
N PHE A 102 -8.39 -13.28 -16.03
CA PHE A 102 -8.27 -13.37 -17.48
C PHE A 102 -9.25 -14.38 -18.07
N VAL A 103 -9.31 -15.60 -17.52
CA VAL A 103 -10.22 -16.65 -17.98
C VAL A 103 -11.69 -16.23 -17.81
N LEU A 104 -12.03 -15.58 -16.70
CA LEU A 104 -13.38 -15.10 -16.44
C LEU A 104 -13.78 -13.97 -17.40
N GLN A 105 -12.88 -13.04 -17.71
CA GLN A 105 -13.11 -11.95 -18.65
C GLN A 105 -13.38 -12.50 -20.06
N GLU A 106 -12.44 -13.28 -20.61
CA GLU A 106 -12.57 -13.86 -21.96
C GLU A 106 -13.80 -14.78 -22.07
N GLY A 107 -14.10 -15.54 -21.02
CA GLY A 107 -15.27 -16.40 -20.96
C GLY A 107 -16.58 -15.62 -20.94
N ALA A 108 -16.68 -14.58 -20.10
CA ALA A 108 -17.85 -13.71 -20.03
C ALA A 108 -18.07 -12.96 -21.34
N GLU A 109 -17.00 -12.48 -21.97
CA GLU A 109 -17.10 -11.73 -23.23
C GLU A 109 -17.47 -12.63 -24.40
N SER A 110 -16.95 -13.87 -24.46
CA SER A 110 -17.39 -14.87 -25.43
C SER A 110 -18.89 -15.15 -25.30
N ALA A 111 -19.38 -15.28 -24.07
CA ALA A 111 -20.80 -15.51 -23.78
C ALA A 111 -21.67 -14.30 -24.17
N LEU A 112 -21.25 -13.08 -23.85
CA LEU A 112 -21.98 -11.85 -24.18
C LEU A 112 -21.98 -11.55 -25.68
N ALA A 113 -20.92 -11.91 -26.39
CA ALA A 113 -20.81 -11.73 -27.84
C ALA A 113 -21.51 -12.84 -28.65
N ALA A 114 -22.12 -13.83 -27.99
CA ALA A 114 -22.63 -15.06 -28.61
C ALA A 114 -21.60 -15.75 -29.54
N ALA A 115 -20.32 -15.60 -29.20
CA ALA A 115 -19.20 -16.15 -29.97
C ALA A 115 -18.82 -17.52 -29.40
N SER A 116 -18.22 -18.37 -30.23
CA SER A 116 -17.63 -19.61 -29.73
C SER A 116 -16.45 -19.28 -28.82
N PRO A 117 -16.41 -19.81 -27.58
CA PRO A 117 -15.30 -19.55 -26.67
C PRO A 117 -14.00 -20.09 -27.28
N ALA A 118 -12.90 -19.37 -27.04
CA ALA A 118 -11.59 -19.88 -27.37
C ALA A 118 -11.35 -21.22 -26.67
N SER A 119 -10.60 -22.11 -27.31
CA SER A 119 -10.28 -23.40 -26.70
C SER A 119 -9.55 -23.18 -25.36
N PRO A 120 -9.78 -24.02 -24.33
CA PRO A 120 -9.12 -23.86 -23.03
C PRO A 120 -7.60 -23.78 -23.13
N VAL A 121 -7.00 -24.50 -24.08
CA VAL A 121 -5.55 -24.48 -24.35
C VAL A 121 -5.10 -23.10 -24.82
N VAL A 122 -5.85 -22.46 -25.72
CA VAL A 122 -5.53 -21.11 -26.22
C VAL A 122 -5.70 -20.06 -25.12
N LEU A 123 -6.75 -20.18 -24.29
CA LEU A 123 -6.96 -19.31 -23.14
C LEU A 123 -5.83 -19.41 -22.12
N LEU A 124 -5.41 -20.65 -21.80
CA LEU A 124 -4.29 -20.86 -20.86
C LEU A 124 -2.97 -20.38 -21.45
N LEU A 125 -2.70 -20.62 -22.73
CA LEU A 125 -1.47 -20.17 -23.38
C LEU A 125 -1.31 -18.65 -23.31
N TRP A 126 -2.31 -17.92 -23.79
CA TRP A 126 -2.24 -16.45 -23.83
C TRP A 126 -2.41 -15.82 -22.44
N GLY A 127 -3.25 -16.42 -21.60
CA GLY A 127 -3.38 -16.02 -20.19
C GLY A 127 -2.04 -16.17 -19.46
N THR A 128 -1.34 -17.29 -19.61
CA THR A 128 -0.01 -17.45 -19.01
C THR A 128 1.00 -16.48 -19.60
N ALA A 129 1.04 -16.32 -20.93
CA ALA A 129 2.00 -15.42 -21.59
C ALA A 129 1.87 -13.96 -21.13
N GLY A 130 0.64 -13.47 -20.96
CA GLY A 130 0.38 -12.10 -20.49
C GLY A 130 0.46 -11.93 -18.98
N GLN A 131 -0.10 -12.85 -18.20
CA GLN A 131 -0.22 -12.68 -16.74
C GLN A 131 1.07 -13.00 -15.98
N LEU A 132 1.90 -13.93 -16.48
CA LEU A 132 3.10 -14.36 -15.76
C LEU A 132 4.13 -13.24 -15.56
N PRO A 133 4.50 -12.44 -16.59
CA PRO A 133 5.42 -11.31 -16.41
C PRO A 133 4.85 -10.24 -15.45
N VAL A 134 3.55 -9.95 -15.57
CA VAL A 134 2.88 -8.91 -14.78
C VAL A 134 2.74 -9.33 -13.31
N ALA A 135 2.42 -10.60 -13.05
CA ALA A 135 2.40 -11.16 -11.70
C ALA A 135 3.78 -11.09 -11.03
N LEU A 136 4.87 -11.31 -11.76
CA LEU A 136 6.23 -11.20 -11.23
C LEU A 136 6.55 -9.75 -10.82
N VAL A 137 6.26 -8.78 -11.68
CA VAL A 137 6.46 -7.35 -11.39
C VAL A 137 5.60 -6.93 -10.19
N ALA A 138 4.33 -7.33 -10.16
CA ALA A 138 3.43 -7.03 -9.05
C ALA A 138 3.92 -7.66 -7.73
N ALA A 139 4.43 -8.90 -7.76
CA ALA A 139 4.98 -9.57 -6.59
C ALA A 139 6.25 -8.86 -6.07
N LEU A 140 7.14 -8.42 -6.96
CA LEU A 140 8.33 -7.64 -6.60
C LEU A 140 7.95 -6.29 -6.00
N ALA A 141 7.00 -5.58 -6.62
CA ALA A 141 6.52 -4.29 -6.13
C ALA A 141 5.85 -4.41 -4.75
N LEU A 142 4.94 -5.38 -4.59
CA LEU A 142 4.27 -5.62 -3.31
C LEU A 142 5.27 -6.05 -2.22
N ARG A 143 6.20 -6.94 -2.55
CA ARG A 143 7.27 -7.34 -1.63
C ARG A 143 8.11 -6.14 -1.20
N TRP A 144 8.52 -5.29 -2.14
CA TRP A 144 9.28 -4.08 -1.86
C TRP A 144 8.50 -3.10 -0.97
N LEU A 145 7.21 -2.88 -1.27
CA LEU A 145 6.32 -2.02 -0.48
C LEU A 145 6.18 -2.55 0.95
N LEU A 146 5.93 -3.85 1.13
CA LEU A 146 5.73 -4.45 2.45
C LEU A 146 6.99 -4.36 3.33
N ILE A 147 8.17 -4.53 2.74
CA ILE A 147 9.44 -4.43 3.47
C ILE A 147 9.72 -3.02 3.99
N ARG A 148 9.21 -1.97 3.31
CA ARG A 148 9.58 -0.56 3.56
C ARG A 148 8.48 0.28 4.20
N LEU A 149 7.23 0.09 3.79
CA LEU A 149 6.12 0.95 4.21
C LEU A 149 5.72 0.69 5.67
N GLY A 150 5.74 -0.57 6.12
CA GLY A 150 5.46 -0.93 7.52
C GLY A 150 6.40 -0.21 8.50
N PRO A 151 7.73 -0.39 8.37
CA PRO A 151 8.70 0.31 9.21
C PRO A 151 8.61 1.84 9.13
N ALA A 152 8.33 2.39 7.95
CA ALA A 152 8.16 3.84 7.77
C ALA A 152 6.95 4.37 8.56
N LEU A 153 5.80 3.68 8.48
CA LEU A 153 4.60 4.05 9.21
C LEU A 153 4.78 3.93 10.73
N GLU A 154 5.42 2.87 11.21
CA GLU A 154 5.75 2.70 12.63
C GLU A 154 6.68 3.82 13.12
N GLN A 155 7.71 4.16 12.35
CA GLN A 155 8.63 5.26 12.70
C GLN A 155 7.90 6.61 12.79
N LEU A 156 7.01 6.91 11.84
CA LEU A 156 6.19 8.13 11.90
C LEU A 156 5.24 8.11 13.09
N HIS A 157 4.63 6.95 13.39
CA HIS A 157 3.77 6.80 14.56
C HIS A 157 4.53 7.12 15.85
N LEU A 158 5.76 6.62 16.01
CA LEU A 158 6.60 6.89 17.19
C LEU A 158 6.99 8.37 17.30
N ILE A 159 7.29 9.03 16.18
CA ILE A 159 7.65 10.46 16.15
C ILE A 159 6.44 11.33 16.54
N PHE A 160 5.25 11.02 16.02
CA PHE A 160 4.06 11.85 16.24
C PHE A 160 3.24 11.47 17.47
N ALA A 161 3.41 10.28 18.05
CA ALA A 161 2.67 9.85 19.22
C ALA A 161 2.76 10.83 20.41
N PRO A 162 3.94 11.37 20.79
CA PRO A 162 4.05 12.34 21.88
C PRO A 162 3.33 13.66 21.57
N ALA A 163 3.43 14.15 20.33
CA ALA A 163 2.76 15.39 19.90
C ALA A 163 1.23 15.22 19.90
N ARG A 164 0.74 14.07 19.42
CA ARG A 164 -0.68 13.72 19.43
C ARG A 164 -1.23 13.59 20.85
N GLN A 165 -0.48 12.96 21.76
CA GLN A 165 -0.87 12.87 23.18
C GLN A 165 -0.96 14.26 23.81
N ARG A 166 0.04 15.13 23.62
CA ARG A 166 0.02 16.51 24.13
C ARG A 166 -1.16 17.32 23.60
N PHE A 167 -1.49 17.19 22.31
CA PHE A 167 -2.66 17.85 21.72
C PHE A 167 -3.97 17.33 22.31
N VAL A 168 -4.13 16.02 22.46
CA VAL A 168 -5.34 15.42 23.08
C VAL A 168 -5.48 15.87 24.53
N TYR A 169 -4.40 15.94 25.31
CA TYR A 169 -4.44 16.48 26.68
C TYR A 169 -4.79 17.97 26.69
N ALA A 170 -4.23 18.78 25.79
CA ALA A 170 -4.52 20.21 25.71
C ALA A 170 -5.99 20.49 25.32
N VAL A 171 -6.56 19.70 24.41
CA VAL A 171 -7.96 19.84 23.98
C VAL A 171 -8.94 19.23 24.99
N LYS A 172 -8.55 18.17 25.72
CA LYS A 172 -9.34 17.59 26.82
C LYS A 172 -9.19 18.34 28.15
N ALA A 173 -8.38 19.39 28.20
CA ALA A 173 -8.28 20.28 29.34
C ALA A 173 -9.11 21.58 29.17
N PRO A 174 -10.42 21.56 28.85
CA PRO A 174 -11.26 22.72 29.11
C PRO A 174 -11.81 22.66 30.54
N GLU A 175 -10.98 22.28 31.52
CA GLU A 175 -11.21 22.56 32.93
C GLU A 175 -9.85 22.86 33.54
N LEU A 176 -9.25 23.95 33.08
CA LEU A 176 -8.33 24.69 33.93
C LEU A 176 -9.21 25.29 35.04
N SER A 177 -9.54 24.47 36.03
CA SER A 177 -10.05 24.94 37.31
C SER A 177 -8.93 25.83 37.85
N LEU A 178 -9.13 27.14 37.71
CA LEU A 178 -8.38 28.14 38.46
C LEU A 178 -8.64 27.83 39.93
N ALA A 179 -7.82 26.97 40.52
CA ALA A 179 -7.80 26.77 41.95
C ALA A 179 -7.44 28.13 42.58
N PRO A 180 -8.37 28.84 43.24
CA PRO A 180 -8.11 30.16 43.76
C PRO A 180 -7.39 30.12 45.12
N HIS A 181 -6.70 29.02 45.45
CA HIS A 181 -6.03 28.86 46.73
C HIS A 181 -4.77 28.00 46.64
N VAL A 182 -3.74 28.54 46.01
CA VAL A 182 -2.37 28.35 46.53
C VAL A 182 -1.84 29.72 46.83
N ALA A 183 -2.36 30.31 47.92
CA ALA A 183 -1.65 31.34 48.64
C ALA A 183 -0.35 30.70 49.14
N LEU A 184 0.73 30.90 48.40
CA LEU A 184 2.09 30.68 48.91
C LEU A 184 2.28 31.65 50.07
N SER A 185 1.96 31.19 51.28
CA SER A 185 2.32 31.89 52.50
C SER A 185 3.85 31.95 52.55
N GLY A 186 4.40 33.16 52.50
CA GLY A 186 5.84 33.46 52.41
C GLY A 186 6.69 33.06 53.61
N GLY A 187 6.28 32.04 54.39
CA GLY A 187 6.93 31.61 55.62
C GLY A 187 7.87 30.41 55.51
N HIS A 188 7.99 29.74 54.36
CA HIS A 188 8.74 28.48 54.25
C HIS A 188 9.96 28.48 53.31
N VAL A 189 10.35 29.62 52.77
CA VAL A 189 11.59 29.74 51.96
C VAL A 189 12.85 29.94 52.83
N ALA A 190 12.71 30.06 54.16
CA ALA A 190 13.81 30.47 55.05
C ALA A 190 14.58 29.35 55.77
N CYS A 191 14.47 28.07 55.38
CA CYS A 191 15.22 26.97 56.06
C CYS A 191 16.23 26.22 55.17
N GLY A 192 16.51 26.69 53.95
CA GLY A 192 17.37 25.98 53.00
C GLY A 192 18.83 26.43 52.92
N PHE A 193 19.26 27.44 53.67
CA PHE A 193 20.65 27.96 53.61
C PHE A 193 21.48 27.48 54.79
N ASN A 194 21.71 26.17 54.89
CA ASN A 194 22.83 25.66 55.69
C ASN A 194 24.11 25.73 54.84
N ARG A 195 24.94 26.72 55.16
CA ARG A 195 26.29 26.92 54.63
C ARG A 195 27.13 25.65 54.82
N ARG A 196 27.78 25.19 53.74
CA ARG A 196 28.92 24.28 53.82
C ARG A 196 30.07 25.01 54.53
N GLY A 197 30.57 24.48 55.64
CA GLY A 197 31.85 24.89 56.22
C GLY A 197 33.02 24.38 55.35
N PRO A 198 34.20 25.03 55.41
CA PRO A 198 35.35 24.65 54.58
C PRO A 198 36.02 23.36 55.11
N PRO A 199 36.79 22.65 54.26
CA PRO A 199 37.53 21.47 54.69
C PRO A 199 38.86 21.89 55.34
N PHE A 200 39.03 21.48 56.60
CA PHE A 200 40.21 21.54 57.48
C PHE A 200 40.70 22.94 57.91
#